data_AF-A0A7G2K1H3-F1
#
_entry.id   AF-A0A7G2K1H3-F1
#
_cell.length_a   1.000
_cell.length_b   1.000
_cell.length_c   1.000
_cell.angle_alpha   90.00
_cell.angle_beta   90.00
_cell.angle_gamma   90.00
#
_symmetry.space_group_name_H-M   'P 1'
#
loop_
_entity.id
_entity.type
_entity.pdbx_description
1 polymer ?
#
loop_
_entity_poly.entity_id
_entity_poly.type
_entity_poly.pdbx_seq_one_letter_code
_entity_poly.pdbx_strand_id
1 'polypeptide(L)'
;LKEKNTALYSWLSFTLQKVEELNVLKQALNNGRASVQAALDASQAAADARATSKEIHRPEVAERLANLPKGADQRKSPFAERIVKQNAWLNLPLLPTTNIGSFPQTTEIRHARASFKKGELSLADYEAAMKKEIEYVVRRQE
;
A
#
# COMPACT_ATOMS: atom_id res chain seq x y z
N LEU A 1 2.41 9.97 15.05
CA LEU A 1 1.99 8.71 14.36
C LEU A 1 1.94 7.54 15.34
N LYS A 2 3.02 7.28 16.10
CA LYS A 2 3.06 6.27 17.17
C LYS A 2 1.97 6.44 18.22
N GLU A 3 1.80 7.67 18.73
CA GLU A 3 0.75 7.99 19.72
C GLU A 3 -0.67 7.71 19.22
N LYS A 4 -0.91 7.84 17.91
CA LYS A 4 -2.21 7.59 17.29
C LYS A 4 -2.43 6.10 16.96
N ASN A 5 -1.40 5.27 17.01
CA ASN A 5 -1.43 3.87 16.59
C ASN A 5 -0.57 2.99 17.53
N THR A 6 -0.78 3.13 18.84
CA THR A 6 0.05 2.48 19.86
C THR A 6 0.10 0.96 19.70
N ALA A 7 -1.04 0.33 19.39
CA ALA A 7 -1.13 -1.11 19.13
C ALA A 7 -0.31 -1.55 17.91
N LEU A 8 -0.38 -0.81 16.79
CA LEU A 8 0.44 -1.13 15.60
C LEU A 8 1.93 -1.06 15.92
N TYR A 9 2.36 -0.02 16.64
CA TYR A 9 3.78 0.16 16.94
C TYR A 9 4.34 -0.86 17.92
N SER A 10 3.52 -1.56 18.72
CA SER A 10 4.01 -2.67 19.54
C SER A 10 4.29 -3.93 18.72
N TRP A 11 3.80 -4.02 17.48
CA TRP A 11 4.02 -5.18 16.61
C TRP A 11 5.23 -5.02 15.67
N LEU A 12 5.84 -3.83 15.64
CA LEU A 12 6.89 -3.48 14.68
C LEU A 12 8.26 -3.47 15.34
N SER A 13 9.22 -4.09 14.67
CA SER A 13 10.64 -4.01 15.03
C SER A 13 11.46 -3.74 13.78
N PHE A 14 12.16 -2.60 13.75
CA PHE A 14 13.14 -2.26 12.71
C PHE A 14 14.55 -2.60 13.19
N THR A 15 15.58 -2.18 12.47
CA THR A 15 16.96 -2.62 12.72
C THR A 15 17.40 -2.47 14.18
N LEU A 16 17.13 -1.32 14.82
CA LEU A 16 17.52 -1.10 16.21
C LEU A 16 16.80 -2.04 17.18
N GLN A 17 15.48 -2.17 17.05
CA GLN A 17 14.68 -3.07 17.89
C GLN A 17 15.08 -4.54 17.67
N LYS A 18 15.43 -4.93 16.44
CA LYS A 18 15.90 -6.30 16.14
C LYS A 18 17.23 -6.62 16.79
N VAL A 19 18.14 -5.65 16.89
CA VAL A 19 19.39 -5.84 17.64
C VAL A 19 19.12 -5.99 19.14
N GLU A 20 18.16 -5.23 19.68
CA GLU A 20 17.70 -5.39 21.07
C GLU A 20 17.06 -6.77 21.30
N GLU A 21 16.21 -7.24 20.40
CA GLU A 21 15.61 -8.59 20.44
C GLU A 21 16.69 -9.68 20.49
N LEU A 22 17.73 -9.58 19.66
CA LEU A 22 18.86 -10.53 19.70
C LEU A 22 19.59 -10.52 21.04
N ASN A 23 19.75 -9.35 21.65
CA ASN A 23 20.33 -9.24 22.99
C ASN A 23 19.44 -9.90 24.04
N VAL A 24 18.13 -9.69 24.00
CA VAL A 24 17.16 -10.34 24.90
C VAL A 24 17.25 -11.87 24.77
N LEU A 25 17.27 -12.39 23.54
CA LEU A 25 17.41 -13.83 23.30
C LEU A 25 18.74 -14.37 23.82
N LYS A 26 19.85 -13.67 23.57
CA LYS A 26 21.17 -14.02 24.10
C LYS A 26 21.17 -14.10 25.63
N GLN A 27 20.57 -13.12 26.31
CA GLN A 27 20.47 -13.11 27.77
C GLN A 27 19.60 -14.27 28.28
N ALA A 28 18.46 -14.52 27.64
CA ALA A 28 17.59 -15.65 27.99
C ALA A 28 18.29 -17.00 27.88
N LEU A 29 19.12 -17.19 26.83
CA LEU A 29 19.85 -18.44 26.59
C LEU A 29 21.00 -18.64 27.59
N ASN A 30 21.73 -17.58 27.94
CA ASN A 30 22.89 -17.69 28.82
C ASN A 30 22.51 -17.67 30.31
N ASN A 31 21.47 -16.92 30.69
CA ASN A 31 21.13 -16.62 32.08
C ASN A 31 19.71 -17.10 32.47
N GLY A 32 19.04 -17.84 31.58
CA GLY A 32 17.68 -18.35 31.77
C GLY A 32 16.59 -17.32 31.48
N ARG A 33 15.38 -17.79 31.13
CA ARG A 33 14.24 -16.95 30.72
C ARG A 33 13.81 -15.94 31.79
N ALA A 34 13.92 -16.31 33.07
CA ALA A 34 13.59 -15.44 34.18
C ALA A 34 14.41 -14.14 34.19
N SER A 35 15.65 -14.16 33.67
CA SER A 35 16.51 -12.97 33.58
C SER A 35 15.97 -11.87 32.65
N VAL A 36 15.05 -12.22 31.75
CA VAL A 36 14.44 -11.32 30.76
C VAL A 36 12.91 -11.39 30.76
N GLN A 37 12.30 -11.82 31.86
CA GLN A 37 10.87 -12.12 31.95
C GLN A 37 10.01 -10.96 31.43
N ALA A 38 10.29 -9.73 31.86
CA ALA A 38 9.53 -8.54 31.44
C ALA A 38 9.55 -8.31 29.92
N ALA A 39 10.67 -8.58 29.24
CA ALA A 39 10.78 -8.43 27.79
C ALA A 39 9.99 -9.52 27.06
N LEU A 40 9.99 -10.75 27.58
CA LEU A 40 9.19 -11.85 27.04
C LEU A 40 7.69 -11.61 27.24
N ASP A 41 7.28 -11.12 28.40
CA ASP A 41 5.88 -10.79 28.70
C ASP A 41 5.38 -9.67 27.78
N ALA A 42 6.17 -8.62 27.58
CA ALA A 42 5.85 -7.54 26.64
C ALA A 42 5.74 -8.06 25.20
N SER A 43 6.64 -8.95 24.78
CA SER A 43 6.59 -9.60 23.46
C SER A 43 5.35 -10.47 23.31
N GLN A 44 4.96 -11.22 24.34
CA GLN A 44 3.77 -12.06 24.31
C GLN A 44 2.51 -11.21 24.24
N ALA A 45 2.40 -10.16 25.06
CA ALA A 45 1.27 -9.24 25.03
C ALA A 45 1.11 -8.57 23.65
N ALA A 46 2.21 -8.20 22.99
CA ALA A 46 2.17 -7.67 21.63
C ALA A 46 1.66 -8.71 20.62
N ALA A 47 2.08 -9.97 20.73
CA ALA A 47 1.61 -11.07 19.88
C ALA A 47 0.11 -11.35 20.07
N ASP A 48 -0.35 -11.41 21.31
CA ASP A 48 -1.76 -11.67 21.66
C ASP A 48 -2.69 -10.53 21.19
N ALA A 49 -2.24 -9.28 21.40
CA ALA A 49 -2.96 -8.10 20.92
C ALA A 49 -3.08 -8.09 19.39
N ARG A 50 -2.03 -8.53 18.67
CA ARG A 50 -2.07 -8.66 17.21
C ARG A 50 -3.02 -9.76 16.76
N ALA A 51 -2.96 -10.93 17.41
CA ALA A 51 -3.75 -12.12 17.05
C ALA A 51 -5.27 -11.90 17.14
N THR A 52 -5.71 -10.90 17.89
CA THR A 52 -7.13 -10.58 18.10
C THR A 52 -7.53 -9.21 17.54
N SER A 53 -6.64 -8.54 16.81
CA SER A 53 -6.86 -7.16 16.37
C SER A 53 -7.90 -7.04 15.26
N LYS A 54 -8.89 -6.17 15.47
CA LYS A 54 -9.91 -5.80 14.47
C LYS A 54 -9.34 -5.01 13.28
N GLU A 55 -8.13 -4.45 13.40
CA GLU A 55 -7.47 -3.75 12.29
C GLU A 55 -7.03 -4.70 11.17
N ILE A 56 -6.65 -5.94 11.53
CA ILE A 56 -6.19 -6.96 10.58
C ILE A 56 -7.20 -8.12 10.43
N HIS A 57 -8.13 -8.27 11.37
CA HIS A 57 -9.24 -9.22 11.29
C HIS A 57 -10.54 -8.47 11.02
N ARG A 58 -10.85 -8.31 9.74
CA ARG A 58 -12.07 -7.65 9.25
C ARG A 58 -13.07 -8.69 8.74
N PRO A 59 -14.14 -9.01 9.51
CA PRO A 59 -15.10 -10.05 9.14
C PRO A 59 -15.71 -9.87 7.75
N GLU A 60 -16.00 -8.62 7.35
CA GLU A 60 -16.56 -8.28 6.05
C GLU A 60 -15.62 -8.61 4.88
N VAL A 61 -14.30 -8.53 5.10
CA VAL A 61 -13.30 -8.90 4.09
C VAL A 61 -13.22 -10.43 3.97
N ALA A 62 -13.21 -11.13 5.11
CA ALA A 62 -13.20 -12.59 5.13
C ALA A 62 -14.46 -13.18 4.48
N GLU A 63 -15.63 -12.63 4.80
CA GLU A 63 -16.91 -13.01 4.21
C GLU A 63 -16.93 -12.78 2.69
N ARG A 64 -16.45 -11.61 2.24
CA ARG A 64 -16.35 -11.32 0.81
C ARG A 64 -15.47 -12.33 0.06
N LEU A 65 -14.34 -12.72 0.65
CA LEU A 65 -13.43 -13.71 0.05
C LEU A 65 -14.06 -15.11 0.03
N ALA A 66 -14.73 -15.51 1.11
CA ALA A 66 -15.44 -16.79 1.19
C ALA A 66 -16.58 -16.90 0.17
N ASN A 67 -17.22 -15.78 -0.16
CA ASN A 67 -18.36 -15.70 -1.07
C ASN A 67 -17.97 -15.33 -2.51
N LEU A 68 -16.70 -15.47 -2.91
CA LEU A 68 -16.31 -15.21 -4.30
C LEU A 68 -17.04 -16.18 -5.25
N PRO A 69 -17.74 -15.68 -6.28
CA PRO A 69 -18.43 -16.54 -7.23
C PRO A 69 -17.42 -17.35 -8.05
N LYS A 70 -17.86 -18.52 -8.55
CA LYS A 70 -17.06 -19.31 -9.49
C LYS A 70 -16.70 -18.46 -10.71
N GLY A 71 -15.41 -18.40 -11.04
CA GLY A 71 -14.90 -17.61 -12.16
C GLY A 71 -14.83 -16.10 -11.88
N ALA A 72 -14.81 -15.66 -10.62
CA ALA A 72 -14.59 -14.25 -10.24
C ALA A 72 -13.29 -13.66 -10.83
N ASP A 73 -12.32 -14.52 -11.14
CA ASP A 73 -11.03 -14.22 -11.77
C ASP A 73 -11.07 -14.31 -13.31
N GLN A 74 -12.22 -14.67 -13.89
CA GLN A 74 -12.36 -14.88 -15.33
C GLN A 74 -13.16 -13.77 -15.99
N ARG A 75 -12.78 -13.45 -17.23
CA ARG A 75 -13.56 -12.54 -18.08
C ARG A 75 -14.86 -13.24 -18.51
N LYS A 76 -15.92 -12.46 -18.69
CA LYS A 76 -17.26 -12.96 -19.09
C LYS A 76 -17.30 -13.66 -20.46
N SER A 77 -16.31 -13.42 -21.32
CA SER A 77 -16.19 -14.07 -22.64
C SER A 77 -14.72 -14.25 -23.05
N PRO A 78 -14.40 -15.20 -23.94
CA PRO A 78 -13.06 -15.43 -24.48
C PRO A 78 -12.48 -14.24 -25.26
N PHE A 79 -11.17 -14.20 -25.48
CA PHE A 79 -10.51 -13.10 -26.17
C PHE A 79 -11.06 -12.84 -27.59
N ALA A 80 -11.32 -13.90 -28.35
CA ALA A 80 -11.82 -13.80 -29.73
C ALA A 80 -13.14 -13.00 -29.84
N GLU A 81 -14.03 -13.12 -28.85
CA GLU A 81 -15.27 -12.34 -28.82
C GLU A 81 -15.03 -10.89 -28.35
N ARG A 82 -14.11 -10.70 -27.42
CA ARG A 82 -13.81 -9.37 -26.86
C ARG A 82 -13.09 -8.48 -27.86
N ILE A 83 -12.13 -9.03 -28.60
CA ILE A 83 -11.28 -8.24 -29.51
C ILE A 83 -12.12 -7.60 -30.62
N VAL A 84 -13.17 -8.26 -31.11
CA VAL A 84 -14.10 -7.68 -32.10
C VAL A 84 -14.79 -6.43 -31.53
N LYS A 85 -15.31 -6.50 -30.31
CA LYS A 85 -15.96 -5.37 -29.62
C LYS A 85 -14.96 -4.26 -29.28
N GLN A 86 -13.75 -4.63 -28.85
CA GLN A 86 -12.69 -3.69 -28.50
C GLN A 86 -12.17 -2.94 -29.72
N ASN A 87 -11.96 -3.60 -30.85
CA ASN A 87 -11.55 -2.96 -32.10
C ASN A 87 -12.62 -2.01 -32.64
N ALA A 88 -13.90 -2.42 -32.60
CA ALA A 88 -14.99 -1.54 -33.00
C ALA A 88 -15.13 -0.30 -32.09
N TRP A 89 -14.87 -0.43 -30.79
CA TRP A 89 -14.97 0.67 -29.85
C TRP A 89 -13.76 1.62 -29.89
N LEU A 90 -12.54 1.08 -29.92
CA LEU A 90 -11.31 1.87 -29.88
C LEU A 90 -10.90 2.41 -31.25
N ASN A 91 -11.34 1.77 -32.35
CA ASN A 91 -11.06 2.16 -33.73
C ASN A 91 -9.57 2.44 -34.00
N LEU A 92 -8.70 1.56 -33.50
CA LEU A 92 -7.25 1.72 -33.58
C LEU A 92 -6.70 1.35 -34.97
N PRO A 93 -5.64 2.04 -35.44
CA PRO A 93 -4.95 1.65 -36.67
C PRO A 93 -4.19 0.34 -36.47
N LEU A 94 -3.71 -0.24 -37.58
CA LEU A 94 -2.73 -1.33 -37.53
C LEU A 94 -1.46 -0.85 -36.82
N LEU A 95 -0.95 -1.65 -35.88
CA LEU A 95 0.20 -1.32 -35.01
C LEU A 95 -0.04 -0.07 -34.13
N PRO A 96 -1.05 -0.09 -33.24
CA PRO A 96 -1.30 1.04 -32.36
C PRO A 96 -0.14 1.25 -31.39
N THR A 97 0.27 2.51 -31.23
CA THR A 97 1.31 2.90 -30.28
C THR A 97 0.69 3.39 -28.97
N THR A 98 1.33 3.07 -27.86
CA THR A 98 0.99 3.60 -26.54
C THR A 98 2.25 3.65 -25.66
N ASN A 99 2.18 4.31 -24.52
CA ASN A 99 3.17 4.23 -23.46
C ASN A 99 2.64 3.37 -22.29
N ILE A 100 3.44 3.24 -21.22
CA ILE A 100 3.12 2.39 -20.05
C ILE A 100 2.48 3.21 -18.90
N GLY A 101 2.31 4.54 -19.07
CA GLY A 101 1.59 5.41 -18.14
C GLY A 101 2.41 6.59 -17.60
N SER A 102 3.45 6.35 -16.79
CA SER A 102 4.18 7.43 -16.10
C SER A 102 5.02 8.28 -17.02
N PHE A 103 4.88 9.61 -16.91
CA PHE A 103 5.76 10.61 -17.51
C PHE A 103 6.80 11.12 -16.49
N PRO A 104 7.83 11.89 -16.91
CA PRO A 104 8.85 12.42 -16.02
C PRO A 104 8.26 13.13 -14.80
N GLN A 105 8.71 12.74 -13.61
CA GLN A 105 8.31 13.38 -12.37
C GLN A 105 9.18 14.63 -12.13
N THR A 106 8.68 15.78 -12.57
CA THR A 106 9.39 17.06 -12.53
C THR A 106 9.60 17.58 -11.10
N THR A 107 10.49 18.58 -10.96
CA THR A 107 10.76 19.24 -9.68
C THR A 107 9.51 19.96 -9.17
N GLU A 108 8.74 20.55 -10.06
CA GLU A 108 7.47 21.23 -9.80
C GLU A 108 6.43 20.27 -9.23
N ILE A 109 6.27 19.08 -9.85
CA ILE A 109 5.38 18.03 -9.35
C ILE A 109 5.82 17.55 -7.96
N ARG A 110 7.13 17.40 -7.73
CA ARG A 110 7.66 17.01 -6.42
C ARG A 110 7.39 18.07 -5.36
N HIS A 111 7.59 19.35 -5.68
CA HIS A 111 7.33 20.45 -4.75
C HIS A 111 5.84 20.60 -4.43
N ALA A 112 4.97 20.63 -5.43
CA ALA A 112 3.51 20.71 -5.22
C ALA A 112 3.01 19.58 -4.31
N ARG A 113 3.47 18.35 -4.55
CA ARG A 113 3.12 17.19 -3.71
C ARG A 113 3.67 17.31 -2.29
N ALA A 114 4.88 17.81 -2.12
CA ALA A 114 5.49 18.01 -0.81
C ALA A 114 4.74 19.08 0.00
N SER A 115 4.45 20.25 -0.61
CA SER A 115 3.72 21.34 0.04
C SER A 115 2.28 20.95 0.37
N PHE A 116 1.58 20.22 -0.52
CA PHE A 116 0.25 19.68 -0.21
C PHE A 116 0.28 18.72 1.00
N LYS A 117 1.25 17.78 1.05
CA LYS A 117 1.39 16.86 2.19
C LYS A 117 1.73 17.55 3.50
N LYS A 118 2.40 18.71 3.45
CA LYS A 118 2.70 19.54 4.62
C LYS A 118 1.53 20.45 5.03
N GLY A 119 0.48 20.57 4.22
CA GLY A 119 -0.62 21.50 4.42
C GLY A 119 -0.30 22.95 4.04
N GLU A 120 0.81 23.18 3.33
CA GLU A 120 1.24 24.50 2.83
C GLU A 120 0.54 24.88 1.52
N LEU A 121 -0.02 23.88 0.81
CA LEU A 121 -0.79 24.04 -0.43
C LEU A 121 -2.20 23.51 -0.20
N SER A 122 -3.22 24.25 -0.63
CA SER A 122 -4.60 23.77 -0.52
C SER A 122 -4.86 22.59 -1.47
N LEU A 123 -5.90 21.80 -1.19
CA LEU A 123 -6.33 20.73 -2.11
C LEU A 123 -6.68 21.30 -3.49
N ALA A 124 -7.40 22.43 -3.53
CA ALA A 124 -7.81 23.06 -4.78
C ALA A 124 -6.60 23.49 -5.64
N ASP A 125 -5.58 24.09 -5.01
CA ASP A 125 -4.37 24.52 -5.71
C ASP A 125 -3.53 23.33 -6.17
N TYR A 126 -3.44 22.27 -5.35
CA TYR A 126 -2.76 21.03 -5.73
C TYR A 126 -3.45 20.36 -6.93
N GLU A 127 -4.78 20.26 -6.92
CA GLU A 127 -5.55 19.71 -8.04
C GLU A 127 -5.40 20.55 -9.31
N ALA A 128 -5.41 21.88 -9.20
CA ALA A 128 -5.18 22.78 -10.33
C ALA A 128 -3.78 22.56 -10.94
N ALA A 129 -2.75 22.45 -10.11
CA ALA A 129 -1.40 22.14 -10.57
C ALA A 129 -1.33 20.77 -11.27
N MET A 130 -1.91 19.72 -10.70
CA MET A 130 -1.92 18.38 -11.32
C MET A 130 -2.71 18.35 -12.63
N LYS A 131 -3.82 19.08 -12.74
CA LYS A 131 -4.59 19.21 -13.98
C LYS A 131 -3.76 19.86 -15.10
N LYS A 132 -2.98 20.89 -14.78
CA LYS A 132 -2.07 21.54 -15.73
C LYS A 132 -0.99 20.57 -16.24
N GLU A 133 -0.44 19.72 -15.37
CA GLU A 133 0.53 18.69 -15.76
C GLU A 133 -0.09 17.59 -16.63
N ILE A 134 -1.33 17.16 -16.31
CA ILE A 134 -2.10 16.22 -17.14
C ILE A 134 -2.34 16.82 -18.52
N GLU A 135 -2.81 18.08 -18.59
CA GLU A 135 -3.03 18.79 -19.85
C GLU A 135 -1.75 18.85 -20.69
N TYR A 136 -0.62 19.20 -20.08
CA TYR A 136 0.67 19.20 -20.75
C TYR A 136 1.02 17.82 -21.32
N VAL A 137 0.88 16.75 -20.53
CA VAL A 137 1.16 15.38 -20.96
C VAL A 137 0.24 14.92 -22.09
N VAL A 138 -1.05 15.26 -22.04
CA VAL A 138 -1.99 14.96 -23.15
C VAL A 138 -1.55 15.67 -24.43
N ARG A 139 -1.29 16.99 -24.38
CA ARG A 139 -0.82 17.78 -25.54
C ARG A 139 0.52 17.30 -26.10
N ARG A 140 1.35 16.60 -25.31
CA ARG A 140 2.63 16.03 -25.77
C ARG A 140 2.46 14.68 -26.48
N GLN A 141 1.34 14.00 -26.27
CA GLN A 141 1.01 12.71 -26.88
C GLN A 141 0.18 12.85 -28.16
N GLU A 142 -0.54 13.95 -28.31
CA GLU A 142 -1.21 14.39 -29.55
C GLU A 142 -0.21 14.93 -30.57
#